data_AF-A0A2V7W428-F1
#
_entry.id   AF-A0A2V7W428-F1
#
_cell.length_a   1.000
_cell.length_b   1.000
_cell.length_c   1.000
_cell.angle_alpha   90.00
_cell.angle_beta   90.00
_cell.angle_gamma   90.00
#
_symmetry.space_group_name_H-M   'P 1'
#
loop_
_entity.id
_entity.type
_entity.pdbx_description
1 polymer ?
#
loop_
_entity_poly.entity_id
_entity_poly.type
_entity_poly.pdbx_seq_one_letter_code
_entity_poly.pdbx_strand_id
1 'polypeptide(L)'
;MARVFLAGTGNDAGDCTNQATPCRSLQGAVNQCPVNGEIIVLDNGGYGAATITQSLTVNASAGIVAFIARTITVNIGASDKVVLRGLSMNGVVFADSYGIAFTGGGTLVVENSVVAGFSTAGINQAAVGSNLIVNHCEFRNNLIGVRNATASNTNSDALIEDSRFEYNTNWGVAADGATANISVRNSLLANNGGGVLAFSASQTQPVLIVVDTCTIAHNTTGTEATAGSGGSATIQVTNSTIYHNGNGMLVIGAGTAIQSYGNNRVLANTNNSTFSGTVLPLQ
;
A
#
# COMPACT_ATOMS: atom_id res chain seq x y z
N MET A 1 -5.05 -18.26 21.17
CA MET A 1 -5.31 -16.88 20.72
C MET A 1 -6.73 -16.53 21.13
N ALA A 2 -6.93 -15.37 21.77
CA ALA A 2 -8.26 -14.88 22.11
C ALA A 2 -8.99 -14.46 20.82
N ARG A 3 -10.31 -14.69 20.75
CA ARG A 3 -11.12 -14.41 19.57
C ARG A 3 -12.26 -13.46 19.93
N VAL A 4 -12.53 -12.53 19.04
CA VAL A 4 -13.71 -11.66 19.04
C VAL A 4 -14.45 -11.87 17.74
N PHE A 5 -15.77 -11.90 17.79
CA PHE A 5 -16.62 -12.13 16.63
C PHE A 5 -17.29 -10.83 16.19
N LEU A 6 -17.38 -10.61 14.89
CA LEU A 6 -17.96 -9.41 14.27
C LEU A 6 -19.03 -9.84 13.26
N ALA A 7 -20.24 -9.31 13.39
CA ALA A 7 -21.35 -9.60 12.48
C ALA A 7 -22.26 -8.37 12.24
N GLY A 8 -22.88 -8.31 11.07
CA GLY A 8 -23.74 -7.21 10.62
C GLY A 8 -25.03 -7.07 11.44
N THR A 9 -25.41 -8.11 12.18
CA THR A 9 -26.54 -8.10 13.13
C THR A 9 -26.10 -8.14 14.60
N GLY A 10 -24.81 -7.93 14.87
CA GLY A 10 -24.25 -7.97 16.22
C GLY A 10 -24.68 -6.79 17.11
N ASN A 11 -24.08 -6.72 18.30
CA ASN A 11 -24.25 -5.62 19.26
C ASN A 11 -22.92 -5.35 19.98
N ASP A 12 -22.39 -4.14 19.86
CA ASP A 12 -21.10 -3.75 20.47
C ASP A 12 -21.12 -3.72 22.02
N ALA A 13 -22.30 -3.74 22.63
CA ALA A 13 -22.46 -3.86 24.08
C ALA A 13 -22.52 -5.31 24.58
N GLY A 14 -22.57 -6.30 23.68
CA GLY A 14 -22.59 -7.72 24.01
C GLY A 14 -21.20 -8.27 24.37
N ASP A 15 -21.17 -9.53 24.81
CA ASP A 15 -19.92 -10.28 24.94
C ASP A 15 -19.47 -10.79 23.57
N CYS A 16 -18.63 -10.02 22.90
CA CYS A 16 -18.17 -10.34 21.56
C CYS A 16 -17.16 -11.49 21.52
N THR A 17 -16.76 -12.05 22.67
CA THR A 17 -15.95 -13.28 22.71
C THR A 17 -16.79 -14.53 22.46
N ASN A 18 -18.12 -14.40 22.52
CA ASN A 18 -19.08 -15.44 22.18
C ASN A 18 -19.64 -15.21 20.76
N GLN A 19 -19.49 -16.22 19.90
CA GLN A 19 -19.94 -16.18 18.51
C GLN A 19 -21.45 -15.92 18.37
N ALA A 20 -22.27 -16.30 19.35
CA ALA A 20 -23.71 -16.05 19.36
C ALA A 20 -24.08 -14.60 19.70
N THR A 21 -23.14 -13.81 20.24
CA THR A 21 -23.32 -12.40 20.60
C THR A 21 -22.18 -11.55 20.01
N PRO A 22 -21.99 -11.55 18.69
CA PRO A 22 -20.87 -10.85 18.06
C PRO A 22 -21.02 -9.34 18.18
N CYS A 23 -19.91 -8.63 18.06
CA CYS A 23 -19.88 -7.17 17.90
C CYS A 23 -20.54 -6.77 16.59
N ARG A 24 -21.12 -5.56 16.54
CA ARG A 24 -21.77 -5.01 15.36
C ARG A 24 -20.77 -4.30 14.45
N SER A 25 -19.87 -3.52 15.02
CA SER A 25 -18.96 -2.64 14.29
C SER A 25 -17.52 -3.10 14.43
N LEU A 26 -16.68 -2.72 13.46
CA LEU A 26 -15.25 -3.01 13.54
C LEU A 26 -14.62 -2.33 14.76
N GLN A 27 -15.03 -1.09 15.07
CA GLN A 27 -14.55 -0.41 16.28
C GLN A 27 -14.97 -1.12 17.56
N GLY A 28 -16.21 -1.62 17.65
CA GLY A 28 -16.69 -2.41 18.77
C GLY A 28 -15.84 -3.67 18.96
N ALA A 29 -15.58 -4.40 17.88
CA ALA A 29 -14.73 -5.58 17.91
C ALA A 29 -13.28 -5.25 18.32
N VAL A 30 -12.71 -4.15 17.82
CA VAL A 30 -11.37 -3.67 18.20
C VAL A 30 -11.29 -3.35 19.70
N ASN A 31 -12.30 -2.68 20.26
CA ASN A 31 -12.34 -2.32 21.67
C ASN A 31 -12.38 -3.54 22.60
N GLN A 32 -13.00 -4.63 22.15
CA GLN A 32 -13.12 -5.86 22.93
C GLN A 32 -12.02 -6.88 22.61
N CYS A 33 -11.24 -6.70 21.53
CA CYS A 33 -10.19 -7.62 21.14
C CYS A 33 -8.98 -7.46 22.07
N PRO A 34 -8.53 -8.53 22.76
CA PRO A 34 -7.28 -8.48 23.51
C PRO A 34 -6.08 -8.25 22.58
N VAL A 35 -4.98 -7.74 23.15
CA VAL A 35 -3.70 -7.64 22.44
C VAL A 35 -3.29 -9.04 21.94
N ASN A 36 -2.78 -9.11 20.71
CA ASN A 36 -2.48 -10.33 19.97
C ASN A 36 -3.70 -11.24 19.71
N GLY A 37 -4.92 -10.69 19.84
CA GLY A 37 -6.17 -11.38 19.52
C GLY A 37 -6.51 -11.38 18.03
N GLU A 38 -7.60 -12.06 17.70
CA GLU A 38 -8.14 -12.16 16.35
C GLU A 38 -9.63 -11.79 16.33
N ILE A 39 -10.00 -10.86 15.44
CA ILE A 39 -11.36 -10.50 15.11
C ILE A 39 -11.79 -11.33 13.90
N ILE A 40 -12.81 -12.16 14.07
CA ILE A 40 -13.37 -13.02 13.03
C ILE A 40 -14.66 -12.39 12.52
N VAL A 41 -14.68 -12.00 11.25
CA VAL A 41 -15.90 -11.52 10.57
C VAL A 41 -16.74 -12.73 10.19
N LEU A 42 -18.02 -12.74 10.58
CA LEU A 42 -18.90 -13.90 10.45
C LEU A 42 -19.81 -13.85 9.22
N ASP A 43 -20.22 -12.67 8.79
CA ASP A 43 -21.21 -12.47 7.74
C ASP A 43 -20.81 -11.35 6.78
N ASN A 44 -21.62 -11.15 5.74
CA ASN A 44 -21.46 -10.03 4.82
C ASN A 44 -22.10 -8.78 5.44
N GLY A 45 -21.42 -7.64 5.35
CA GLY A 45 -21.99 -6.41 5.90
C GLY A 45 -21.07 -5.21 5.83
N GLY A 46 -21.64 -4.05 6.17
CA GLY A 46 -20.88 -2.84 6.42
C GLY A 46 -20.47 -2.75 7.90
N TYR A 47 -19.18 -2.57 8.18
CA TYR A 47 -18.62 -2.59 9.54
C TYR A 47 -18.09 -1.25 10.06
N GLY A 48 -18.06 -0.23 9.19
CA GLY A 48 -17.61 1.11 9.54
C GLY A 48 -16.10 1.24 9.72
N ALA A 49 -15.66 2.42 10.16
CA ALA A 49 -14.26 2.71 10.47
C ALA A 49 -13.81 2.04 11.77
N ALA A 50 -12.49 1.97 11.97
CA ALA A 50 -11.90 1.67 13.26
C ALA A 50 -10.54 2.35 13.44
N THR A 51 -10.20 2.63 14.70
CA THR A 51 -8.86 3.00 15.13
C THR A 51 -8.24 1.84 15.90
N ILE A 52 -7.15 1.28 15.37
CA ILE A 52 -6.42 0.15 15.93
C ILE A 52 -5.11 0.64 16.54
N THR A 53 -4.93 0.44 17.84
CA THR A 53 -3.78 0.94 18.62
C THR A 53 -2.96 -0.17 19.28
N GLN A 54 -3.17 -1.42 18.90
CA GLN A 54 -2.53 -2.58 19.50
C GLN A 54 -2.39 -3.71 18.48
N SER A 55 -1.50 -4.66 18.77
CA SER A 55 -1.36 -5.87 17.96
C SER A 55 -2.67 -6.66 17.91
N LEU A 56 -3.19 -6.92 16.72
CA LEU A 56 -4.36 -7.79 16.48
C LEU A 56 -4.47 -8.20 15.01
N THR A 57 -5.31 -9.18 14.73
CA THR A 57 -5.69 -9.56 13.36
C THR A 57 -7.17 -9.30 13.13
N VAL A 58 -7.53 -8.70 12.00
CA VAL A 58 -8.90 -8.68 11.46
C VAL A 58 -8.95 -9.66 10.31
N ASN A 59 -9.81 -10.67 10.41
CA ASN A 59 -9.86 -11.78 9.47
C ASN A 59 -11.28 -11.94 8.91
N ALA A 60 -11.46 -11.52 7.65
CA ALA A 60 -12.60 -11.90 6.85
C ALA A 60 -12.25 -13.10 5.97
N SER A 61 -12.97 -14.21 6.17
CA SER A 61 -12.74 -15.44 5.41
C SER A 61 -13.14 -15.28 3.95
N ALA A 62 -12.56 -16.09 3.06
CA ALA A 62 -12.94 -16.10 1.65
C ALA A 62 -14.46 -16.28 1.48
N GLY A 63 -15.08 -15.44 0.65
CA GLY A 63 -16.53 -15.39 0.45
C GLY A 63 -17.27 -14.43 1.37
N ILE A 64 -16.60 -13.87 2.39
CA ILE A 64 -17.16 -12.81 3.24
C ILE A 64 -16.83 -11.44 2.66
N VAL A 65 -17.85 -10.64 2.40
CA VAL A 65 -17.72 -9.22 2.02
C VAL A 65 -17.73 -8.38 3.29
N ALA A 66 -16.54 -8.21 3.87
CA ALA A 66 -16.29 -7.26 4.95
C ALA A 66 -16.19 -5.83 4.40
N PHE A 67 -17.34 -5.20 4.16
CA PHE A 67 -17.41 -3.91 3.49
C PHE A 67 -17.06 -2.75 4.43
N ILE A 68 -16.08 -1.94 4.01
CA ILE A 68 -15.62 -0.77 4.76
C ILE A 68 -15.48 0.42 3.81
N ALA A 69 -16.33 1.43 3.99
CA ALA A 69 -16.31 2.62 3.13
C ALA A 69 -15.64 3.83 3.79
N ARG A 70 -14.96 3.61 4.92
CA ARG A 70 -14.36 4.65 5.76
C ARG A 70 -12.92 4.30 6.09
N THR A 71 -12.14 5.30 6.47
CA THR A 71 -10.74 5.12 6.85
C THR A 71 -10.61 4.17 8.05
N ILE A 72 -9.73 3.18 7.93
CA ILE A 72 -9.18 2.45 9.08
C ILE A 72 -7.88 3.13 9.48
N THR A 73 -7.78 3.56 10.73
CA THR A 73 -6.55 4.14 11.28
C THR A 73 -5.78 3.05 12.04
N VAL A 74 -4.53 2.83 11.66
CA VAL A 74 -3.61 1.92 12.36
C VAL A 74 -2.50 2.76 12.99
N ASN A 75 -2.58 2.93 14.31
CA ASN A 75 -1.65 3.73 15.10
C ASN A 75 -1.05 2.90 16.24
N ILE A 76 -0.14 2.00 15.87
CA ILE A 76 0.44 0.99 16.75
C ILE A 76 1.88 1.33 17.15
N GLY A 77 2.36 0.75 18.26
CA GLY A 77 3.74 0.91 18.72
C GLY A 77 4.75 0.20 17.82
N ALA A 78 6.05 0.52 17.97
CA ALA A 78 7.11 0.00 17.11
C ALA A 78 7.27 -1.53 17.14
N SER A 79 6.90 -2.17 18.26
CA SER A 79 6.91 -3.63 18.42
C SER A 79 5.59 -4.31 18.05
N ASP A 80 4.56 -3.54 17.72
CA ASP A 80 3.24 -4.07 17.45
C ASP A 80 3.09 -4.54 16.00
N LYS A 81 2.18 -5.49 15.80
CA LYS A 81 1.80 -6.01 14.49
C LYS A 81 0.29 -6.07 14.32
N VAL A 82 -0.21 -5.43 13.25
CA VAL A 82 -1.60 -5.54 12.82
C VAL A 82 -1.68 -6.28 11.50
N VAL A 83 -2.64 -7.19 11.39
CA VAL A 83 -2.96 -7.87 10.13
C VAL A 83 -4.40 -7.56 9.74
N LEU A 84 -4.60 -7.04 8.53
CA LEU A 84 -5.91 -6.79 7.94
C LEU A 84 -6.07 -7.72 6.73
N ARG A 85 -6.96 -8.71 6.86
CA ARG A 85 -7.15 -9.76 5.86
C ARG A 85 -8.58 -9.80 5.34
N GLY A 86 -8.72 -9.92 4.02
CA GLY A 86 -10.02 -10.20 3.38
C GLY A 86 -10.96 -9.00 3.30
N LEU A 87 -10.45 -7.77 3.46
CA LEU A 87 -11.31 -6.59 3.53
C LEU A 87 -11.71 -6.12 2.13
N SER A 88 -12.96 -5.68 1.99
CA SER A 88 -13.47 -5.04 0.78
C SER A 88 -13.75 -3.57 1.06
N MET A 89 -12.81 -2.70 0.70
CA MET A 89 -12.90 -1.27 0.98
C MET A 89 -13.32 -0.46 -0.26
N ASN A 90 -14.27 0.46 -0.10
CA ASN A 90 -14.68 1.37 -1.17
C ASN A 90 -15.05 2.77 -0.65
N GLY A 91 -14.19 3.76 -0.92
CA GLY A 91 -14.32 5.14 -0.45
C GLY A 91 -15.25 6.05 -1.28
N VAL A 92 -15.79 5.59 -2.42
CA VAL A 92 -16.40 6.48 -3.44
C VAL A 92 -17.55 7.34 -2.92
N VAL A 93 -18.35 6.81 -1.99
CA VAL A 93 -19.53 7.49 -1.46
C VAL A 93 -19.16 8.58 -0.45
N PHE A 94 -18.13 8.32 0.34
CA PHE A 94 -17.80 9.15 1.49
C PHE A 94 -16.60 10.06 1.28
N ALA A 95 -15.84 9.81 0.21
CA ALA A 95 -14.68 10.60 -0.22
C ALA A 95 -13.58 10.74 0.83
N ASP A 96 -13.49 9.80 1.78
CA ASP A 96 -12.38 9.71 2.73
C ASP A 96 -11.05 9.72 1.96
N SER A 97 -10.07 10.43 2.53
CA SER A 97 -8.74 10.55 1.94
C SER A 97 -8.06 9.20 1.79
N TYR A 98 -8.24 8.30 2.76
CA TYR A 98 -7.50 7.06 2.85
C TYR A 98 -8.39 5.85 3.07
N GLY A 99 -8.05 4.73 2.46
CA GLY A 99 -8.59 3.44 2.90
C GLY A 99 -8.02 3.07 4.24
N ILE A 100 -6.69 2.97 4.31
CA ILE A 100 -5.97 2.72 5.55
C ILE A 100 -4.97 3.85 5.77
N ALA A 101 -5.09 4.52 6.91
CA ALA A 101 -4.12 5.47 7.41
C ALA A 101 -3.18 4.75 8.39
N PHE A 102 -1.95 4.47 7.95
CA PHE A 102 -0.94 3.81 8.78
C PHE A 102 -0.01 4.85 9.39
N THR A 103 -0.27 5.20 10.65
CA THR A 103 0.37 6.30 11.38
C THR A 103 1.21 5.84 12.57
N GLY A 104 1.31 4.52 12.80
CA GLY A 104 2.15 3.91 13.85
C GLY A 104 3.45 3.30 13.31
N GLY A 105 4.52 3.29 14.11
CA GLY A 105 5.85 2.84 13.71
C GLY A 105 6.08 1.32 13.73
N GLY A 106 5.02 0.52 13.88
CA GLY A 106 5.09 -0.95 13.94
C GLY A 106 5.05 -1.63 12.57
N THR A 107 4.44 -2.82 12.53
CA THR A 107 4.21 -3.58 11.29
C THR A 107 2.72 -3.63 10.95
N LEU A 108 2.36 -3.20 9.75
CA LEU A 108 1.04 -3.42 9.17
C LEU A 108 1.15 -4.43 8.04
N VAL A 109 0.37 -5.50 8.11
CA VAL A 109 0.17 -6.46 7.01
C VAL A 109 -1.24 -6.28 6.47
N VAL A 110 -1.35 -6.06 5.16
CA VAL A 110 -2.63 -6.04 4.45
C VAL A 110 -2.60 -7.15 3.42
N GLU A 111 -3.55 -8.08 3.50
CA GLU A 111 -3.54 -9.24 2.62
C GLU A 111 -4.93 -9.64 2.13
N ASN A 112 -5.00 -10.22 0.93
CA ASN A 112 -6.23 -10.72 0.33
C ASN A 112 -7.36 -9.68 0.31
N SER A 113 -7.03 -8.40 0.11
CA SER A 113 -7.96 -7.28 0.30
C SER A 113 -8.10 -6.45 -0.97
N VAL A 114 -9.28 -5.87 -1.17
CA VAL A 114 -9.56 -4.92 -2.24
C VAL A 114 -9.73 -3.53 -1.62
N VAL A 115 -9.00 -2.54 -2.13
CA VAL A 115 -9.03 -1.15 -1.64
C VAL A 115 -9.27 -0.21 -2.80
N ALA A 116 -10.45 0.41 -2.84
CA ALA A 116 -10.87 1.21 -3.98
C ALA A 116 -11.51 2.56 -3.64
N GLY A 117 -11.43 3.51 -4.56
CA GLY A 117 -12.25 4.72 -4.52
C GLY A 117 -11.88 5.77 -3.46
N PHE A 118 -10.68 5.74 -2.90
CA PHE A 118 -10.22 6.73 -1.91
C PHE A 118 -9.58 7.95 -2.57
N SER A 119 -9.86 9.14 -2.01
CA SER A 119 -9.57 10.42 -2.68
C SER A 119 -8.09 10.82 -2.66
N THR A 120 -7.27 10.22 -1.78
CA THR A 120 -5.81 10.44 -1.73
C THR A 120 -5.01 9.15 -1.89
N ALA A 121 -5.27 8.12 -1.09
CA ALA A 121 -4.59 6.84 -1.23
C ALA A 121 -5.39 5.63 -0.75
N GLY A 122 -5.19 4.45 -1.33
CA GLY A 122 -5.69 3.20 -0.76
C GLY A 122 -5.05 2.92 0.60
N ILE A 123 -3.72 2.92 0.66
CA ILE A 123 -2.94 2.91 1.91
C ILE A 123 -2.03 4.14 1.94
N ASN A 124 -2.07 4.88 3.03
CA ASN A 124 -1.14 5.98 3.31
C ASN A 124 -0.26 5.63 4.53
N GLN A 125 0.98 5.24 4.25
CA GLN A 125 2.04 5.00 5.24
C GLN A 125 2.70 6.33 5.58
N ALA A 126 2.38 6.87 6.75
CA ALA A 126 2.87 8.16 7.23
C ALA A 126 3.75 8.05 8.48
N ALA A 127 3.83 6.86 9.10
CA ALA A 127 4.64 6.69 10.29
C ALA A 127 6.13 6.48 9.99
N VAL A 128 6.97 7.13 10.79
CA VAL A 128 8.42 6.92 10.78
C VAL A 128 8.77 5.52 11.29
N GLY A 129 9.79 4.87 10.71
CA GLY A 129 10.22 3.53 11.13
C GLY A 129 9.21 2.41 10.84
N SER A 130 8.14 2.70 10.10
CA SER A 130 7.06 1.75 9.85
C SER A 130 7.44 0.69 8.81
N ASN A 131 6.87 -0.50 8.99
CA ASN A 131 6.99 -1.63 8.08
C ASN A 131 5.61 -1.97 7.51
N LEU A 132 5.45 -1.79 6.21
CA LEU A 132 4.22 -2.14 5.50
C LEU A 132 4.45 -3.41 4.66
N ILE A 133 3.56 -4.38 4.79
CA ILE A 133 3.53 -5.58 3.95
C ILE A 133 2.16 -5.63 3.27
N VAL A 134 2.16 -5.69 1.95
CA VAL A 134 0.96 -5.78 1.11
C VAL A 134 1.08 -7.02 0.26
N ASN A 135 0.15 -7.97 0.43
CA ASN A 135 0.21 -9.25 -0.25
C ASN A 135 -1.14 -9.63 -0.86
N HIS A 136 -1.18 -9.97 -2.13
CA HIS A 136 -2.41 -10.43 -2.77
C HIS A 136 -3.56 -9.40 -2.67
N CYS A 137 -3.27 -8.14 -2.95
CA CYS A 137 -4.24 -7.05 -2.85
C CYS A 137 -4.56 -6.42 -4.21
N GLU A 138 -5.74 -5.81 -4.31
CA GLU A 138 -6.13 -4.98 -5.45
C GLU A 138 -6.34 -3.53 -5.00
N PHE A 139 -5.61 -2.59 -5.59
CA PHE A 139 -5.76 -1.16 -5.38
C PHE A 139 -6.26 -0.50 -6.66
N ARG A 140 -7.52 -0.04 -6.64
CA ARG A 140 -8.13 0.51 -7.86
C ARG A 140 -8.98 1.75 -7.68
N ASN A 141 -8.98 2.63 -8.68
CA ASN A 141 -9.78 3.87 -8.67
C ASN A 141 -9.47 4.78 -7.45
N ASN A 142 -8.27 4.70 -6.88
CA ASN A 142 -7.82 5.66 -5.87
C ASN A 142 -7.07 6.79 -6.56
N LEU A 143 -6.74 7.88 -5.87
CA LEU A 143 -5.73 8.79 -6.40
C LEU A 143 -4.37 8.09 -6.47
N ILE A 144 -3.92 7.51 -5.35
CA ILE A 144 -2.73 6.66 -5.28
C ILE A 144 -3.10 5.27 -4.71
N GLY A 145 -2.53 4.18 -5.20
CA GLY A 145 -2.77 2.86 -4.61
C GLY A 145 -2.14 2.73 -3.22
N VAL A 146 -0.81 2.68 -3.18
CA VAL A 146 0.00 2.68 -1.94
C VAL A 146 0.93 3.89 -1.95
N ARG A 147 0.84 4.71 -0.91
CA ARG A 147 1.66 5.91 -0.73
C ARG A 147 2.49 5.81 0.54
N ASN A 148 3.80 5.94 0.40
CA ASN A 148 4.72 6.22 1.50
C ASN A 148 5.00 7.73 1.52
N ALA A 149 4.61 8.41 2.60
CA ALA A 149 4.71 9.87 2.73
C ALA A 149 5.02 10.27 4.18
N THR A 150 6.08 9.71 4.75
CA THR A 150 6.43 9.95 6.17
C THR A 150 7.06 11.33 6.42
N ALA A 151 7.53 12.03 5.37
CA ALA A 151 8.27 13.30 5.49
C ALA A 151 9.48 13.22 6.46
N SER A 152 10.02 12.02 6.68
CA SER A 152 11.02 11.73 7.69
C SER A 152 12.35 11.27 7.09
N ASN A 153 13.42 11.52 7.84
CA ASN A 153 14.77 11.02 7.54
C ASN A 153 14.95 9.57 8.01
N THR A 154 14.05 9.06 8.87
CA THR A 154 14.05 7.66 9.32
C THR A 154 13.45 6.78 8.24
N ASN A 155 14.12 5.66 7.96
CA ASN A 155 13.64 4.67 7.00
C ASN A 155 12.20 4.26 7.30
N SER A 156 11.45 4.07 6.23
CA SER A 156 10.16 3.40 6.23
C SER A 156 10.17 2.40 5.09
N ASP A 157 9.81 1.17 5.41
CA ASP A 157 9.96 0.04 4.50
C ASP A 157 8.57 -0.43 4.03
N ALA A 158 8.48 -0.80 2.75
CA ALA A 158 7.28 -1.40 2.20
C ALA A 158 7.63 -2.58 1.29
N LEU A 159 7.00 -3.73 1.55
CA LEU A 159 7.05 -4.90 0.69
C LEU A 159 5.67 -5.11 0.06
N ILE A 160 5.61 -5.05 -1.26
CA ILE A 160 4.38 -5.21 -2.04
C ILE A 160 4.59 -6.42 -2.95
N GLU A 161 3.78 -7.45 -2.78
CA GLU A 161 3.87 -8.71 -3.51
C GLU A 161 2.49 -9.16 -4.02
N ASP A 162 2.48 -9.86 -5.16
CA ASP A 162 1.30 -10.51 -5.74
C ASP A 162 0.07 -9.58 -5.87
N SER A 163 0.30 -8.29 -6.10
CA SER A 163 -0.74 -7.26 -6.01
C SER A 163 -1.01 -6.58 -7.35
N ARG A 164 -2.19 -5.96 -7.46
CA ARG A 164 -2.67 -5.28 -8.68
C ARG A 164 -3.04 -3.84 -8.40
N PHE A 165 -2.52 -2.93 -9.21
CA PHE A 165 -2.73 -1.49 -9.12
C PHE A 165 -3.30 -0.98 -10.44
N GLU A 166 -4.58 -0.59 -10.43
CA GLU A 166 -5.27 -0.21 -11.66
C GLU A 166 -6.18 0.97 -11.57
N TYR A 167 -6.23 1.77 -12.63
CA TYR A 167 -7.11 2.94 -12.71
C TYR A 167 -6.93 3.92 -11.55
N ASN A 168 -5.76 3.90 -10.88
CA ASN A 168 -5.43 4.92 -9.91
C ASN A 168 -5.09 6.19 -10.69
N THR A 169 -5.74 7.30 -10.37
CA THR A 169 -5.73 8.49 -11.23
C THR A 169 -4.39 9.23 -11.19
N ASN A 170 -3.54 8.96 -10.20
CA ASN A 170 -2.18 9.49 -10.10
C ASN A 170 -1.14 8.37 -10.15
N TRP A 171 -0.94 7.56 -9.10
CA TRP A 171 0.11 6.53 -9.08
C TRP A 171 -0.39 5.18 -8.56
N GLY A 172 0.14 4.07 -9.08
CA GLY A 172 -0.05 2.76 -8.46
C GLY A 172 0.67 2.72 -7.10
N VAL A 173 1.99 2.92 -7.13
CA VAL A 173 2.84 2.98 -5.94
C VAL A 173 3.64 4.28 -5.95
N ALA A 174 3.67 5.01 -4.85
CA ALA A 174 4.44 6.24 -4.73
C ALA A 174 5.19 6.33 -3.40
N ALA A 175 6.47 6.67 -3.47
CA ALA A 175 7.23 7.24 -2.36
C ALA A 175 7.34 8.75 -2.58
N ASP A 176 6.74 9.53 -1.67
CA ASP A 176 6.49 10.96 -1.84
C ASP A 176 7.16 11.76 -0.72
N GLY A 177 8.47 11.95 -0.83
CA GLY A 177 9.25 12.80 0.08
C GLY A 177 9.50 12.17 1.45
N ALA A 178 10.22 11.06 1.49
CA ALA A 178 10.61 10.35 2.71
C ALA A 178 11.91 9.56 2.49
N THR A 179 12.59 9.17 3.57
CA THR A 179 13.53 8.04 3.48
C THR A 179 12.72 6.74 3.35
N ALA A 180 12.61 6.23 2.13
CA ALA A 180 11.74 5.10 1.80
C ALA A 180 12.49 4.00 1.06
N ASN A 181 12.35 2.76 1.52
CA ASN A 181 12.79 1.56 0.79
C ASN A 181 11.55 0.73 0.43
N ILE A 182 11.23 0.65 -0.86
CA ILE A 182 10.05 -0.06 -1.33
C ILE A 182 10.48 -1.18 -2.26
N SER A 183 9.96 -2.39 -2.05
CA SER A 183 10.07 -3.50 -2.98
C SER A 183 8.70 -3.82 -3.55
N VAL A 184 8.58 -3.84 -4.88
CA VAL A 184 7.39 -4.23 -5.61
C VAL A 184 7.72 -5.46 -6.43
N ARG A 185 7.07 -6.58 -6.10
CA ARG A 185 7.35 -7.88 -6.71
C ARG A 185 6.10 -8.55 -7.26
N ASN A 186 6.25 -9.26 -8.38
CA ASN A 186 5.21 -10.10 -8.98
C ASN A 186 3.84 -9.40 -9.09
N SER A 187 3.86 -8.12 -9.46
CA SER A 187 2.69 -7.25 -9.40
C SER A 187 2.39 -6.64 -10.76
N LEU A 188 1.13 -6.23 -10.93
CA LEU A 188 0.64 -5.53 -12.12
C LEU A 188 0.34 -4.07 -11.77
N LEU A 189 0.95 -3.14 -12.49
CA LEU A 189 0.68 -1.70 -12.37
C LEU A 189 0.24 -1.18 -13.73
N ALA A 190 -1.07 -1.12 -13.96
CA ALA A 190 -1.62 -0.80 -15.27
C ALA A 190 -2.78 0.18 -15.29
N ASN A 191 -2.91 0.94 -16.39
CA ASN A 191 -4.00 1.91 -16.58
C ASN A 191 -4.06 3.00 -15.49
N ASN A 192 -2.94 3.32 -14.85
CA ASN A 192 -2.85 4.40 -13.86
C ASN A 192 -2.37 5.70 -14.53
N GLY A 193 -2.48 6.82 -13.80
CA GLY A 193 -1.73 8.04 -14.13
C GLY A 193 -0.24 7.72 -14.31
N GLY A 194 0.33 6.96 -13.38
CA GLY A 194 1.62 6.34 -13.51
C GLY A 194 1.78 5.08 -12.67
N GLY A 195 2.73 4.22 -13.03
CA GLY A 195 2.94 2.94 -12.36
C GLY A 195 3.63 3.12 -11.00
N VAL A 196 4.88 3.58 -11.03
CA VAL A 196 5.73 3.74 -9.85
C VAL A 196 6.37 5.13 -9.82
N LEU A 197 6.25 5.83 -8.69
CA LEU A 197 6.94 7.10 -8.43
C LEU A 197 7.94 6.97 -7.28
N ALA A 198 9.17 7.40 -7.51
CA ALA A 198 10.15 7.74 -6.49
C ALA A 198 10.38 9.25 -6.49
N PHE A 199 9.99 9.93 -5.40
CA PHE A 199 10.17 11.38 -5.27
C PHE A 199 10.96 11.75 -4.02
N SER A 200 12.02 12.55 -4.20
CA SER A 200 12.82 13.09 -3.10
C SER A 200 13.15 14.57 -3.31
N ALA A 201 12.78 15.42 -2.37
CA ALA A 201 13.13 16.84 -2.40
C ALA A 201 14.29 17.21 -1.46
N SER A 202 14.83 16.25 -0.70
CA SER A 202 15.82 16.50 0.36
C SER A 202 16.99 15.52 0.32
N GLN A 203 18.19 16.04 0.59
CA GLN A 203 19.44 15.26 0.71
C GLN A 203 19.38 14.22 1.83
N THR A 204 18.53 14.43 2.84
CA THR A 204 18.39 13.55 4.01
C THR A 204 17.26 12.54 3.87
N GLN A 205 16.57 12.53 2.73
CA GLN A 205 15.39 11.69 2.48
C GLN A 205 15.53 10.94 1.15
N PRO A 206 16.53 10.04 1.03
CA PRO A 206 16.72 9.27 -0.19
C PRO A 206 15.57 8.25 -0.37
N VAL A 207 15.13 8.09 -1.61
CA VAL A 207 14.12 7.08 -1.98
C VAL A 207 14.77 6.01 -2.83
N LEU A 208 14.56 4.75 -2.45
CA LEU A 208 14.92 3.58 -3.24
C LEU A 208 13.68 2.70 -3.46
N ILE A 209 13.34 2.45 -4.72
CA ILE A 209 12.31 1.49 -5.09
C ILE A 209 12.92 0.39 -5.95
N VAL A 210 12.71 -0.86 -5.56
CA VAL A 210 13.08 -2.04 -6.35
C VAL A 210 11.83 -2.63 -6.97
N VAL A 211 11.86 -2.85 -8.28
CA VAL A 211 10.78 -3.44 -9.07
C VAL A 211 11.28 -4.76 -9.65
N ASP A 212 10.70 -5.87 -9.20
CA ASP A 212 11.08 -7.23 -9.61
C ASP A 212 9.88 -7.99 -10.19
N THR A 213 10.05 -8.61 -11.35
CA THR A 213 9.04 -9.51 -11.92
C THR A 213 7.67 -8.82 -12.08
N CYS A 214 7.65 -7.52 -12.35
CA CYS A 214 6.44 -6.73 -12.48
C CYS A 214 6.04 -6.52 -13.94
N THR A 215 4.75 -6.28 -14.15
CA THR A 215 4.22 -5.74 -15.40
C THR A 215 3.77 -4.31 -15.19
N ILE A 216 4.38 -3.36 -15.92
CA ILE A 216 4.05 -1.93 -15.86
C ILE A 216 3.58 -1.50 -17.25
N ALA A 217 2.27 -1.31 -17.42
CA ALA A 217 1.72 -1.10 -18.74
C ALA A 217 0.54 -0.13 -18.83
N HIS A 218 0.36 0.52 -19.98
CA HIS A 218 -0.80 1.37 -20.24
C HIS A 218 -0.96 2.54 -19.26
N ASN A 219 0.12 2.98 -18.62
CA ASN A 219 0.11 4.16 -17.76
C ASN A 219 0.53 5.42 -18.54
N THR A 220 0.20 6.61 -18.05
CA THR A 220 0.76 7.85 -18.64
C THR A 220 2.28 7.86 -18.48
N THR A 221 2.78 7.45 -17.30
CA THR A 221 4.21 7.20 -17.05
C THR A 221 4.39 5.84 -16.38
N GLY A 222 5.23 4.97 -16.93
CA GLY A 222 5.50 3.64 -16.37
C GLY A 222 6.22 3.75 -15.02
N THR A 223 7.44 4.25 -15.03
CA THR A 223 8.21 4.57 -13.83
C THR A 223 8.72 6.01 -13.88
N GLU A 224 8.72 6.69 -12.73
CA GLU A 224 9.22 8.06 -12.60
C GLU A 224 10.14 8.20 -11.38
N ALA A 225 11.34 8.72 -11.59
CA ALA A 225 12.23 9.16 -10.54
C ALA A 225 12.39 10.68 -10.64
N THR A 226 11.99 11.39 -9.58
CA THR A 226 12.00 12.85 -9.54
C THR A 226 12.73 13.34 -8.30
N ALA A 227 13.68 14.26 -8.47
CA ALA A 227 14.40 14.89 -7.38
C ALA A 227 14.48 16.41 -7.50
N GLY A 228 14.22 17.08 -6.38
CA GLY A 228 14.52 18.50 -6.19
C GLY A 228 16.02 18.75 -5.97
N SER A 229 16.40 20.01 -5.70
CA SER A 229 17.80 20.36 -5.42
C SER A 229 18.35 19.58 -4.22
N GLY A 230 19.25 18.63 -4.49
CA GLY A 230 19.87 17.77 -3.49
C GLY A 230 19.07 16.51 -3.13
N GLY A 231 17.87 16.32 -3.63
CA GLY A 231 17.15 15.05 -3.44
C GLY A 231 17.84 13.88 -4.12
N SER A 232 17.56 12.66 -3.64
CA SER A 232 18.02 11.42 -4.27
C SER A 232 16.86 10.45 -4.43
N ALA A 233 16.51 10.09 -5.67
CA ALA A 233 15.43 9.16 -5.98
C ALA A 233 15.89 8.14 -7.00
N THR A 234 15.90 6.86 -6.60
CA THR A 234 16.36 5.76 -7.44
C THR A 234 15.28 4.69 -7.58
N ILE A 235 15.03 4.25 -8.80
CA ILE A 235 14.25 3.05 -9.09
C ILE A 235 15.18 2.02 -9.72
N GLN A 236 15.23 0.80 -9.19
CA GLN A 236 15.99 -0.31 -9.75
C GLN A 236 15.04 -1.38 -10.25
N VAL A 237 15.21 -1.81 -11.49
CA VAL A 237 14.27 -2.71 -12.17
C VAL A 237 14.97 -3.98 -12.59
N THR A 238 14.36 -5.14 -12.30
CA THR A 238 14.83 -6.47 -12.69
C THR A 238 13.68 -7.35 -13.12
N ASN A 239 13.92 -8.28 -14.05
CA ASN A 239 12.96 -9.28 -14.54
C ASN A 239 11.57 -8.73 -14.96
N SER A 240 11.45 -7.43 -15.25
CA SER A 240 10.16 -6.76 -15.40
C SER A 240 9.88 -6.39 -16.85
N THR A 241 8.61 -6.22 -17.18
CA THR A 241 8.15 -5.78 -18.50
C THR A 241 7.51 -4.39 -18.39
N ILE A 242 8.08 -3.40 -19.08
CA ILE A 242 7.58 -2.02 -19.12
C ILE A 242 7.16 -1.69 -20.56
N TYR A 243 5.86 -1.62 -20.82
CA TYR A 243 5.36 -1.46 -22.19
C TYR A 243 4.05 -0.69 -22.33
N HIS A 244 3.80 -0.11 -23.50
CA HIS A 244 2.59 0.65 -23.80
C HIS A 244 2.30 1.81 -22.84
N ASN A 245 3.33 2.39 -22.23
CA ASN A 245 3.20 3.61 -21.44
C ASN A 245 3.43 4.86 -22.31
N GLY A 246 2.93 6.01 -21.88
CA GLY A 246 3.29 7.30 -22.48
C GLY A 246 4.80 7.53 -22.35
N ASN A 247 5.30 7.64 -21.12
CA ASN A 247 6.72 7.54 -20.79
C ASN A 247 7.03 6.14 -20.24
N GLY A 248 8.09 5.49 -20.71
CA GLY A 248 8.57 4.25 -20.09
C GLY A 248 9.18 4.49 -18.71
N MET A 249 10.32 5.20 -18.70
CA MET A 249 11.14 5.50 -17.52
C MET A 249 11.53 6.98 -17.54
N LEU A 250 10.79 7.81 -16.80
CA LEU A 250 10.98 9.25 -16.74
C LEU A 250 11.92 9.64 -15.58
N VAL A 251 12.95 10.42 -15.88
CA VAL A 251 13.99 10.84 -14.93
C VAL A 251 14.03 12.37 -14.89
N ILE A 252 13.81 12.97 -13.72
CA ILE A 252 13.71 14.43 -13.55
C ILE A 252 14.62 14.89 -12.40
N GLY A 253 15.64 15.69 -12.71
CA GLY A 253 16.56 16.29 -11.73
C GLY A 253 17.86 15.51 -11.55
N ALA A 254 18.92 16.18 -11.09
CA ALA A 254 20.29 15.64 -11.12
C ALA A 254 20.54 14.44 -10.19
N GLY A 255 19.75 14.28 -9.13
CA GLY A 255 19.87 13.18 -8.16
C GLY A 255 18.96 11.98 -8.46
N THR A 256 18.55 11.80 -9.72
CA THR A 256 17.60 10.74 -10.08
C THR A 256 18.21 9.67 -10.97
N ALA A 257 17.77 8.43 -10.76
CA ALA A 257 18.16 7.32 -11.61
C ALA A 257 17.05 6.26 -11.72
N ILE A 258 16.87 5.72 -12.91
CA ILE A 258 16.10 4.49 -13.14
C ILE A 258 17.05 3.47 -13.77
N GLN A 259 17.47 2.49 -12.99
CA GLN A 259 18.56 1.57 -13.31
C GLN A 259 18.03 0.17 -13.62
N SER A 260 18.70 -0.53 -14.52
CA SER A 260 18.36 -1.90 -14.91
C SER A 260 19.41 -2.90 -14.44
N TYR A 261 18.97 -4.08 -14.00
CA TYR A 261 19.84 -5.24 -13.80
C TYR A 261 20.19 -5.98 -15.10
N GLY A 262 19.71 -5.52 -16.26
CA GLY A 262 20.08 -6.04 -17.59
C GLY A 262 19.15 -7.13 -18.15
N ASN A 263 18.10 -7.49 -17.44
CA ASN A 263 17.18 -8.59 -17.74
C ASN A 263 15.70 -8.14 -17.91
N ASN A 264 15.49 -6.86 -18.20
CA ASN A 264 14.16 -6.27 -18.37
C ASN A 264 13.70 -6.25 -19.83
N ARG A 265 12.39 -6.26 -20.05
CA ARG A 265 11.76 -6.07 -21.37
C ARG A 265 11.14 -4.68 -21.44
N VAL A 266 11.72 -3.79 -22.24
CA VAL A 266 11.18 -2.45 -22.49
C VAL A 266 10.79 -2.35 -23.95
N LEU A 267 9.50 -2.15 -24.22
CA LEU A 267 8.98 -2.13 -25.59
C LEU A 267 7.78 -1.20 -25.72
N ALA A 268 7.60 -0.61 -26.89
CA ALA A 268 6.37 0.08 -27.27
C ALA A 268 5.86 1.16 -26.27
N ASN A 269 6.75 1.82 -25.52
CA ASN A 269 6.41 3.07 -24.85
C ASN A 269 6.61 4.23 -25.84
N THR A 270 5.82 5.30 -25.69
CA THR A 270 5.87 6.43 -26.64
C THR A 270 7.18 7.21 -26.51
N ASN A 271 7.59 7.49 -25.28
CA ASN A 271 8.79 8.25 -24.94
C ASN A 271 9.58 7.55 -23.82
N ASN A 272 10.82 7.97 -23.61
CA ASN A 272 11.64 7.58 -22.45
C ASN A 272 11.75 6.05 -22.28
N SER A 273 12.13 5.35 -23.35
CA SER A 273 12.21 3.88 -23.41
C SER A 273 13.61 3.32 -23.07
N THR A 274 14.46 4.10 -22.43
CA THR A 274 15.81 3.68 -22.01
C THR A 274 16.04 3.93 -20.52
N PHE A 275 16.68 2.98 -19.84
CA PHE A 275 17.16 3.14 -18.48
C PHE A 275 18.27 4.21 -18.41
N SER A 276 18.37 4.92 -17.29
CA SER A 276 19.43 5.92 -17.08
C SER A 276 20.76 5.31 -16.62
N GLY A 277 20.78 4.01 -16.31
CA GLY A 277 21.99 3.29 -15.92
C GLY A 277 21.79 1.80 -15.69
N THR A 278 22.86 1.11 -15.33
CA THR A 278 22.86 -0.30 -14.95
C THR A 278 23.17 -0.46 -13.46
N VAL A 279 22.55 -1.45 -12.82
CA VAL A 279 22.96 -1.88 -11.48
C VAL A 279 24.11 -2.87 -11.65
N LEU A 280 25.29 -2.50 -11.18
CA LEU A 280 26.45 -3.41 -11.18
C LEU A 280 26.35 -4.34 -9.97
N PRO A 281 26.62 -5.65 -10.13
CA PRO A 281 26.80 -6.52 -8.97
C PRO A 281 27.96 -5.97 -8.12
N LEU A 282 27.77 -5.94 -6.81
CA LEU A 282 28.86 -5.65 -5.86
C LEU A 282 29.99 -6.66 -6.15
N GLN A 283 31.17 -6.15 -6.50
CA GLN A 283 32.39 -6.94 -6.63
C GLN A 283 32.92 -7.34 -5.24
#